data_AF-A0A0P0E9Q9-F1
#
_entry.id   AF-A0A0P0E9Q9-F1
#
_cell.length_a   1.000
_cell.length_b   1.000
_cell.length_c   1.000
_cell.angle_alpha   90.00
_cell.angle_beta   90.00
_cell.angle_gamma   90.00
#
_symmetry.space_group_name_H-M   'P 1'
#
loop_
_entity.id
_entity.type
_entity.pdbx_description
1 polymer ?
#
loop_
_entity_poly.entity_id
_entity_poly.type
_entity_poly.pdbx_seq_one_letter_code
_entity_poly.pdbx_strand_id
1 'polypeptide(L)'
;MPTLGWIVDDAVDFENAAHPLVVGAREPPAFACPFCAASFPSERRRSEHISLEHPIERPLLFVRGRLAPSSVTLRQRCAAGDLAVENCTRIRLRRNGEWEPVAAIDAALARIAASRDGHFQLELENGRRADGASAPARYTVSVLMAEAAELDAVDRLFLERLAADDVTVADVTRFGDALPRDRAAREYGSALADYVLGTLIKDQGRPSGVTLPFERFAEKYKSALAVLHELDRSVAATVTACIRFNLNQFEGDAVRSNVPVLDAAFAALAALARDQAALPTRPHCPGGRRIASCPIDRLTDEVLDAFEALGTHAPRHRRQALIERAESGLLSSQDRSKLLAFSAVFSVQAGDADLSRRALRMLANDGSFARWANRQLRELEP
;
A
#
# COMPACT_ATOMS: atom_id res chain seq x y z
N MET A 1 10.89 -109.73 7.08
CA MET A 1 11.31 -109.18 5.77
C MET A 1 11.60 -107.70 5.94
N PRO A 2 12.84 -107.25 5.75
CA PRO A 2 13.16 -105.88 5.40
C PRO A 2 13.61 -105.80 3.93
N THR A 3 13.06 -104.88 3.16
CA THR A 3 13.55 -104.52 1.83
C THR A 3 14.53 -103.35 1.96
N LEU A 4 15.81 -103.61 1.74
CA LEU A 4 16.82 -102.58 1.47
C LEU A 4 16.62 -102.09 0.02
N GLY A 5 16.11 -100.88 -0.15
CA GLY A 5 16.13 -100.18 -1.44
C GLY A 5 17.41 -99.36 -1.55
N TRP A 6 18.24 -99.65 -2.54
CA TRP A 6 19.33 -98.77 -2.95
C TRP A 6 18.74 -97.69 -3.86
N ILE A 7 18.96 -96.43 -3.51
CA ILE A 7 18.71 -95.29 -4.41
C ILE A 7 20.00 -95.11 -5.21
N VAL A 8 19.88 -95.16 -6.53
CA VAL A 8 20.97 -94.78 -7.45
C VAL A 8 20.66 -93.36 -7.86
N ASP A 9 21.43 -92.40 -7.34
CA ASP A 9 21.40 -91.03 -7.84
C ASP A 9 21.90 -91.04 -9.29
N ASP A 10 21.11 -90.51 -10.21
CA ASP A 10 21.53 -90.40 -11.60
C ASP A 10 22.36 -89.12 -11.84
N ALA A 11 23.06 -89.06 -12.97
CA ALA A 11 23.95 -87.95 -13.30
C ALA A 11 23.22 -86.59 -13.46
N VAL A 12 21.89 -86.60 -13.63
CA VAL A 12 21.05 -85.41 -13.80
C VAL A 12 20.81 -84.70 -12.47
N ASP A 13 20.73 -85.45 -11.36
CA ASP A 13 20.61 -84.88 -10.02
C ASP A 13 21.88 -84.11 -9.60
N PHE A 14 23.05 -84.54 -10.08
CA PHE A 14 24.32 -83.84 -9.84
C PHE A 14 24.44 -82.55 -10.66
N GLU A 15 23.95 -82.51 -11.91
CA GLU A 15 23.93 -81.30 -12.73
C GLU A 15 22.98 -80.22 -12.18
N ASN A 16 21.81 -80.62 -11.65
CA ASN A 16 20.87 -79.69 -11.03
C ASN A 16 21.39 -79.11 -9.69
N ALA A 17 22.20 -79.86 -8.95
CA ALA A 17 22.86 -79.37 -7.74
C ALA A 17 24.03 -78.42 -8.03
N ALA A 18 24.68 -78.56 -9.19
CA ALA A 18 25.84 -77.76 -9.58
C ALA A 18 25.48 -76.35 -10.09
N HIS A 19 24.26 -76.14 -10.58
CA HIS A 19 23.79 -74.85 -11.10
C HIS A 19 22.45 -74.47 -10.47
N PRO A 20 22.44 -73.83 -9.27
CA PRO A 20 21.23 -73.23 -8.77
C PRO A 20 20.70 -72.25 -9.81
N LEU A 21 19.46 -72.46 -10.28
CA LEU A 21 18.74 -71.49 -11.08
C LEU A 21 18.76 -70.16 -10.32
N VAL A 22 19.61 -69.23 -10.76
CA VAL A 22 19.58 -67.86 -10.27
C VAL A 22 18.25 -67.31 -10.78
N VAL A 23 17.22 -67.42 -9.95
CA VAL A 23 15.99 -66.64 -10.12
C VAL A 23 16.45 -65.20 -10.00
N GLY A 24 16.68 -64.56 -11.14
CA GLY A 24 17.16 -63.19 -11.21
C GLY A 24 16.32 -62.36 -10.25
N ALA A 25 16.99 -61.82 -9.22
CA ALA A 25 16.33 -61.00 -8.22
C ALA A 25 15.57 -59.92 -8.98
N ARG A 26 14.23 -59.96 -8.91
CA ARG A 26 13.37 -58.96 -9.54
C ARG A 26 13.79 -57.64 -8.91
N GLU A 27 14.44 -56.76 -9.67
CA GLU A 27 14.85 -55.45 -9.16
C GLU A 27 13.63 -54.79 -8.50
N PRO A 28 13.77 -54.27 -7.26
CA PRO A 28 12.65 -53.66 -6.58
C PRO A 28 12.08 -52.54 -7.46
N PRO A 29 10.75 -52.38 -7.53
CA PRO A 29 10.14 -51.37 -8.37
C PRO A 29 10.68 -49.98 -7.99
N ALA A 30 11.42 -49.38 -8.91
CA ALA A 30 11.96 -48.03 -8.74
C ALA A 30 10.88 -47.01 -9.12
N PHE A 31 10.49 -46.18 -8.16
CA PHE A 31 9.54 -45.10 -8.37
C PHE A 31 10.29 -43.84 -8.81
N ALA A 32 10.30 -43.56 -10.11
CA ALA A 32 10.96 -42.37 -10.67
C ALA A 32 10.23 -41.07 -10.29
N CYS A 33 11.00 -40.01 -10.03
CA CYS A 33 10.48 -38.65 -9.92
C CYS A 33 10.10 -38.12 -11.30
N PRO A 34 8.94 -37.46 -11.46
CA PRO A 34 8.55 -36.88 -12.74
C PRO A 34 9.23 -35.53 -13.05
N PHE A 35 9.99 -34.97 -12.11
CA PHE A 35 10.59 -33.63 -12.22
C PHE A 35 12.13 -33.63 -12.26
N CYS A 36 12.76 -34.73 -11.86
CA CYS A 36 14.21 -34.86 -11.85
C CYS A 36 14.62 -36.33 -12.08
N ALA A 37 15.92 -36.58 -12.21
CA ALA A 37 16.45 -37.92 -12.45
C ALA A 37 16.42 -38.85 -11.22
N ALA A 38 15.83 -38.45 -10.09
CA ALA A 38 15.81 -39.24 -8.86
C ALA A 38 14.83 -40.42 -8.96
N SER A 39 15.20 -41.55 -8.36
CA SER A 39 14.36 -42.75 -8.24
C SER A 39 14.33 -43.25 -6.81
N PHE A 40 13.17 -43.71 -6.35
CA PHE A 40 12.94 -44.06 -4.96
C PHE A 40 12.50 -45.52 -4.80
N PRO A 41 12.84 -46.17 -3.68
CA PRO A 41 12.46 -47.55 -3.41
C PRO A 41 10.97 -47.71 -3.03
N SER A 42 10.25 -46.61 -2.81
CA SER A 42 8.82 -46.62 -2.50
C SER A 42 8.12 -45.35 -2.95
N GLU A 43 6.81 -45.46 -3.20
CA GLU A 43 5.94 -44.34 -3.53
C GLU A 43 5.92 -43.26 -2.43
N ARG A 44 5.94 -43.66 -1.16
CA ARG A 44 6.01 -42.73 -0.02
C ARG A 44 7.25 -41.86 -0.08
N ARG A 45 8.44 -42.44 -0.32
CA ARG A 45 9.69 -41.66 -0.42
C ARG A 45 9.72 -40.77 -1.66
N ARG A 46 9.16 -41.23 -2.77
CA ARG A 46 8.95 -40.37 -3.95
C ARG A 46 8.07 -39.17 -3.60
N SER A 47 6.96 -39.39 -2.88
CA SER A 47 6.04 -38.32 -2.47
C SER A 47 6.66 -37.33 -1.48
N GLU A 48 7.42 -37.82 -0.49
CA GLU A 48 8.19 -36.98 0.44
C GLU A 48 9.21 -36.11 -0.31
N HIS A 49 9.99 -36.70 -1.24
CA HIS A 49 10.93 -35.96 -2.09
C HIS A 49 10.20 -34.89 -2.93
N ILE A 50 9.11 -35.27 -3.59
CA ILE A 50 8.32 -34.35 -4.42
C ILE A 50 7.77 -33.18 -3.58
N SER A 51 7.36 -33.43 -2.34
CA SER A 51 6.82 -32.39 -1.46
C SER A 51 7.89 -31.41 -0.97
N LEU A 52 9.13 -31.88 -0.76
CA LEU A 52 10.24 -31.08 -0.22
C LEU A 52 11.03 -30.36 -1.32
N GLU A 53 11.38 -31.07 -2.38
CA GLU A 53 12.27 -30.59 -3.44
C GLU A 53 11.51 -29.93 -4.60
N HIS A 54 10.21 -30.21 -4.71
CA HIS A 54 9.34 -29.65 -5.75
C HIS A 54 8.08 -29.04 -5.12
N PRO A 55 8.19 -28.03 -4.24
CA PRO A 55 7.02 -27.44 -3.61
C PRO A 55 6.07 -26.85 -4.66
N ILE A 56 4.78 -27.05 -4.46
CA ILE A 56 3.77 -26.44 -5.33
C ILE A 56 3.60 -24.97 -4.97
N GLU A 57 3.76 -24.10 -5.96
CA GLU A 57 3.62 -22.66 -5.74
C GLU A 57 2.15 -22.29 -5.51
N ARG A 58 1.92 -21.36 -4.58
CA ARG A 58 0.58 -20.85 -4.31
C ARG A 58 0.13 -19.94 -5.45
N PRO A 59 -1.15 -19.98 -5.87
CA PRO A 59 -1.69 -19.02 -6.82
C PRO A 59 -1.55 -17.58 -6.34
N LEU A 60 -1.12 -16.70 -7.24
CA LEU A 60 -0.94 -15.27 -6.97
C LEU A 60 -1.84 -14.45 -7.90
N LEU A 61 -2.59 -13.51 -7.33
CA LEU A 61 -3.35 -12.51 -8.09
C LEU A 61 -2.53 -11.23 -8.21
N PHE A 62 -2.48 -10.66 -9.42
CA PHE A 62 -1.89 -9.36 -9.69
C PHE A 62 -2.94 -8.39 -10.19
N VAL A 63 -2.84 -7.14 -9.74
CA VAL A 63 -3.64 -6.01 -10.19
C VAL A 63 -2.68 -4.90 -10.61
N ARG A 64 -2.75 -4.48 -11.88
CA ARG A 64 -1.89 -3.46 -12.51
C ARG A 64 -0.40 -3.73 -12.28
N GLY A 65 0.00 -4.99 -12.45
CA GLY A 65 1.39 -5.44 -12.29
C GLY A 65 1.89 -5.53 -10.84
N ARG A 66 1.03 -5.34 -9.84
CA ARG A 66 1.38 -5.47 -8.41
C ARG A 66 0.68 -6.66 -7.79
N LEU A 67 1.37 -7.36 -6.88
CA LEU A 67 0.78 -8.47 -6.13
C LEU A 67 -0.41 -7.95 -5.31
N ALA A 68 -1.57 -8.56 -5.52
CA ALA A 68 -2.79 -8.17 -4.84
C ALA A 68 -2.80 -8.69 -3.40
N PRO A 69 -3.24 -7.89 -2.42
CA PRO A 69 -3.63 -8.41 -1.12
C PRO A 69 -4.83 -9.35 -1.24
N SER A 70 -5.16 -10.06 -0.16
CA SER A 70 -6.32 -10.97 -0.11
C SER A 70 -7.66 -10.26 -0.35
N SER A 71 -7.74 -8.93 -0.17
CA SER A 71 -8.90 -8.11 -0.49
C SER A 71 -8.46 -6.83 -1.17
N VAL A 72 -9.00 -6.55 -2.36
CA VAL A 72 -8.70 -5.35 -3.16
C VAL A 72 -10.00 -4.74 -3.68
N THR A 73 -10.03 -3.41 -3.81
CA THR A 73 -11.15 -2.68 -4.41
C THR A 73 -10.69 -1.97 -5.68
N LEU A 74 -11.40 -2.16 -6.78
CA LEU A 74 -11.14 -1.52 -8.07
C LEU A 74 -12.08 -0.32 -8.22
N ARG A 75 -11.52 0.88 -8.13
CA ARG A 75 -12.27 2.16 -8.18
C ARG A 75 -12.24 2.86 -9.54
N GLN A 76 -11.40 2.35 -10.42
CA GLN A 76 -11.17 2.86 -11.75
C GLN A 76 -11.29 1.73 -12.76
N ARG A 77 -11.54 2.09 -14.02
CA ARG A 77 -11.55 1.11 -15.12
C ARG A 77 -10.25 0.30 -15.13
N CYS A 78 -10.42 -0.98 -15.38
CA CYS A 78 -9.39 -1.99 -15.39
C CYS A 78 -9.49 -2.67 -16.77
N ALA A 79 -8.40 -2.71 -17.52
CA ALA A 79 -8.35 -3.51 -18.74
C ALA A 79 -8.18 -4.99 -18.38
N ALA A 80 -8.52 -5.90 -19.31
CA ALA A 80 -8.32 -7.33 -19.06
C ALA A 80 -6.85 -7.68 -18.73
N GLY A 81 -5.88 -6.96 -19.33
CA GLY A 81 -4.45 -7.13 -19.06
C GLY A 81 -3.96 -6.52 -17.73
N ASP A 82 -4.79 -5.74 -17.03
CA ASP A 82 -4.46 -5.23 -15.70
C ASP A 82 -4.68 -6.28 -14.61
N LEU A 83 -5.38 -7.37 -14.90
CA LEU A 83 -5.58 -8.48 -13.98
C LEU A 83 -4.81 -9.70 -14.50
N ALA A 84 -3.97 -10.28 -13.66
CA ALA A 84 -3.24 -11.49 -14.00
C ALA A 84 -3.24 -12.46 -12.82
N VAL A 85 -3.18 -13.75 -13.13
CA VAL A 85 -3.01 -14.79 -12.12
C VAL A 85 -1.81 -15.64 -12.52
N GLU A 86 -0.91 -15.86 -11.57
CA GLU A 86 0.22 -16.78 -11.71
C GLU A 86 0.00 -18.02 -10.86
N ASN A 87 0.67 -19.12 -11.22
CA ASN A 87 0.60 -20.39 -10.50
C ASN A 87 -0.83 -20.87 -10.29
N CYS A 88 -1.66 -20.87 -11.33
CA CYS A 88 -3.05 -21.24 -11.22
C CYS A 88 -3.46 -22.15 -12.37
N THR A 89 -4.12 -23.24 -12.00
CA THR A 89 -4.65 -24.23 -12.93
C THR A 89 -6.17 -24.22 -12.96
N ARG A 90 -6.81 -23.72 -11.90
CA ARG A 90 -8.27 -23.67 -11.78
C ARG A 90 -8.71 -22.44 -10.99
N ILE A 91 -9.81 -21.86 -11.46
CA ILE A 91 -10.50 -20.75 -10.80
C ILE A 91 -11.96 -21.12 -10.56
N ARG A 92 -12.50 -20.67 -9.43
CA ARG A 92 -13.94 -20.55 -9.21
C ARG A 92 -14.24 -19.10 -8.86
N LEU A 93 -15.31 -18.57 -9.42
CA LEU A 93 -15.72 -17.18 -9.22
C LEU A 93 -17.11 -17.14 -8.60
N ARG A 94 -17.25 -16.41 -7.49
CA ARG A 94 -18.56 -15.94 -7.04
C ARG A 94 -18.71 -14.47 -7.32
N ARG A 95 -19.91 -14.04 -7.70
CA ARG A 95 -20.31 -12.65 -7.77
C ARG A 95 -21.51 -12.42 -6.85
N ASN A 96 -21.41 -11.45 -5.96
CA ASN A 96 -22.48 -11.08 -5.02
C ASN A 96 -23.05 -12.29 -4.23
N GLY A 97 -22.21 -13.29 -3.94
CA GLY A 97 -22.57 -14.51 -3.22
C GLY A 97 -22.94 -15.71 -4.10
N GLU A 98 -23.20 -15.50 -5.39
CA GLU A 98 -23.63 -16.56 -6.30
C GLU A 98 -22.46 -17.10 -7.13
N TRP A 99 -22.41 -18.42 -7.34
CA TRP A 99 -21.40 -19.06 -8.19
C TRP A 99 -21.66 -18.74 -9.65
N GLU A 100 -20.64 -18.23 -10.32
CA GLU A 100 -20.71 -18.02 -11.75
C GLU A 100 -19.97 -19.11 -12.53
N PRO A 101 -20.52 -19.58 -13.66
CA PRO A 101 -19.80 -20.47 -14.53
C PRO A 101 -18.60 -19.73 -15.12
N VAL A 102 -17.43 -20.37 -15.12
CA VAL A 102 -16.19 -19.84 -15.70
C VAL A 102 -15.56 -20.92 -16.56
N ALA A 103 -15.34 -20.63 -17.84
CA ALA A 103 -14.71 -21.57 -18.77
C ALA A 103 -13.17 -21.60 -18.65
N ALA A 104 -12.54 -20.45 -18.38
CA ALA A 104 -11.10 -20.28 -18.30
C ALA A 104 -10.72 -19.15 -17.33
N ILE A 105 -9.47 -19.13 -16.86
CA ILE A 105 -8.95 -18.09 -15.96
C ILE A 105 -9.15 -16.70 -16.56
N ASP A 106 -8.73 -16.50 -17.82
CA ASP A 106 -8.86 -15.22 -18.51
C ASP A 106 -10.31 -14.75 -18.64
N ALA A 107 -11.27 -15.67 -18.79
CA ALA A 107 -12.69 -15.34 -18.86
C ALA A 107 -13.23 -14.83 -17.50
N ALA A 108 -12.73 -15.35 -16.38
CA ALA A 108 -13.06 -14.79 -15.07
C ALA A 108 -12.48 -13.39 -14.89
N LEU A 109 -11.21 -13.19 -15.26
CA LEU A 109 -10.54 -11.90 -15.13
C LEU A 109 -11.19 -10.83 -16.01
N ALA A 110 -11.48 -11.17 -17.28
CA ALA A 110 -12.19 -10.28 -18.21
C ALA A 110 -13.56 -9.84 -17.68
N ARG A 111 -14.28 -10.72 -16.99
CA ARG A 111 -15.59 -10.41 -16.41
C ARG A 111 -15.51 -9.48 -15.20
N ILE A 112 -14.48 -9.63 -14.36
CA ILE A 112 -14.20 -8.68 -13.28
C ILE A 112 -13.85 -7.32 -13.89
N ALA A 113 -12.95 -7.29 -14.88
CA ALA A 113 -12.51 -6.08 -15.56
C ALA A 113 -13.65 -5.33 -16.28
N ALA A 114 -14.60 -6.06 -16.88
CA ALA A 114 -15.77 -5.48 -17.55
C ALA A 114 -16.85 -4.96 -16.59
N SER A 115 -16.79 -5.32 -15.31
CA SER A 115 -17.78 -4.90 -14.33
C SER A 115 -17.56 -3.47 -13.88
N ARG A 116 -18.64 -2.76 -13.55
CA ARG A 116 -18.60 -1.42 -12.94
C ARG A 116 -18.98 -1.45 -11.45
N ASP A 117 -19.74 -2.46 -11.06
CA ASP A 117 -20.07 -2.76 -9.67
C ASP A 117 -20.14 -4.28 -9.48
N GLY A 118 -19.72 -4.73 -8.31
CA GLY A 118 -19.84 -6.11 -7.88
C GLY A 118 -18.82 -6.51 -6.83
N HIS A 119 -19.20 -7.50 -6.03
CA HIS A 119 -18.30 -8.15 -5.09
C HIS A 119 -17.93 -9.54 -5.60
N PHE A 120 -16.66 -9.74 -5.93
CA PHE A 120 -16.15 -10.98 -6.49
C PHE A 120 -15.32 -11.73 -5.46
N GLN A 121 -15.59 -13.02 -5.29
CA GLN A 121 -14.75 -13.93 -4.52
C GLN A 121 -14.13 -14.95 -5.47
N LEU A 122 -12.81 -14.97 -5.52
CA LEU A 122 -12.02 -15.88 -6.33
C LEU A 122 -11.48 -16.98 -5.43
N GLU A 123 -11.78 -18.23 -5.76
CA GLU A 123 -11.06 -19.38 -5.25
C GLU A 123 -10.12 -19.88 -6.34
N LEU A 124 -8.83 -19.67 -6.14
CA LEU A 124 -7.75 -20.07 -7.05
C LEU A 124 -7.12 -21.35 -6.55
N GLU A 125 -6.73 -22.22 -7.47
CA GLU A 125 -6.08 -23.48 -7.17
C GLU A 125 -4.93 -23.76 -8.15
N ASN A 126 -3.76 -24.06 -7.62
CA ASN A 126 -2.67 -24.68 -8.37
C ASN A 126 -2.71 -26.17 -8.09
N GLY A 127 -3.06 -26.99 -9.08
CA GLY A 127 -3.14 -28.43 -8.94
C GLY A 127 -2.05 -29.11 -9.77
N ARG A 128 -1.36 -30.08 -9.17
CA ARG A 128 -0.32 -30.85 -9.82
C ARG A 128 -0.79 -32.27 -10.07
N ARG A 129 -0.92 -32.65 -11.34
CA ARG A 129 -1.45 -33.95 -11.77
C ARG A 129 -0.56 -35.13 -11.37
N ALA A 130 0.75 -34.94 -11.24
CA ALA A 130 1.72 -36.01 -11.03
C ALA A 130 1.58 -36.72 -9.68
N ASP A 131 1.15 -36.00 -8.65
CA ASP A 131 1.01 -36.50 -7.27
C ASP A 131 -0.32 -36.08 -6.61
N GLY A 132 -1.16 -35.33 -7.33
CA GLY A 132 -2.43 -34.83 -6.80
C GLY A 132 -2.28 -33.69 -5.80
N ALA A 133 -1.09 -33.12 -5.62
CA ALA A 133 -0.87 -31.98 -4.73
C ALA A 133 -1.64 -30.75 -5.21
N SER A 134 -2.15 -29.95 -4.28
CA SER A 134 -2.91 -28.74 -4.59
C SER A 134 -2.63 -27.62 -3.59
N ALA A 135 -2.48 -26.40 -4.10
CA ALA A 135 -2.33 -25.19 -3.31
C ALA A 135 -3.49 -24.22 -3.58
N PRO A 136 -4.33 -23.91 -2.57
CA PRO A 136 -5.42 -22.97 -2.72
C PRO A 136 -5.02 -21.53 -2.35
N ALA A 137 -5.68 -20.56 -2.97
CA ALA A 137 -5.67 -19.16 -2.55
C ALA A 137 -7.06 -18.54 -2.70
N ARG A 138 -7.42 -17.62 -1.80
CA ARG A 138 -8.67 -16.88 -1.86
C ARG A 138 -8.40 -15.39 -1.96
N TYR A 139 -9.12 -14.75 -2.87
CA TYR A 139 -9.06 -13.31 -3.09
C TYR A 139 -10.47 -12.74 -3.15
N THR A 140 -10.62 -11.55 -2.59
CA THR A 140 -11.83 -10.75 -2.69
C THR A 140 -11.53 -9.53 -3.56
N VAL A 141 -12.24 -9.38 -4.66
CA VAL A 141 -12.15 -8.21 -5.54
C VAL A 141 -13.48 -7.50 -5.52
N SER A 142 -13.54 -6.31 -4.93
CA SER A 142 -14.73 -5.46 -5.03
C SER A 142 -14.53 -4.49 -6.17
N VAL A 143 -15.50 -4.36 -7.06
CA VAL A 143 -15.49 -3.36 -8.13
C VAL A 143 -16.49 -2.30 -7.75
N LEU A 144 -16.04 -1.04 -7.71
CA LEU A 144 -16.89 0.07 -7.32
C LEU A 144 -16.50 1.31 -8.13
N MET A 145 -17.04 1.41 -9.34
CA MET A 145 -16.74 2.48 -10.29
C MET A 145 -17.95 3.40 -10.43
N ALA A 146 -17.81 4.63 -9.94
CA ALA A 146 -18.84 5.64 -10.11
C ALA A 146 -18.92 6.12 -11.58
N GLU A 147 -20.04 6.70 -11.96
CA GLU A 147 -20.11 7.52 -13.17
C GLU A 147 -19.41 8.86 -12.94
N ALA A 148 -18.75 9.39 -13.97
CA ALA A 148 -18.03 10.66 -13.87
C ALA A 148 -18.95 11.80 -13.40
N ALA A 149 -20.19 11.86 -13.90
CA ALA A 149 -21.17 12.86 -13.51
C ALA A 149 -21.56 12.81 -12.02
N GLU A 150 -21.60 11.63 -11.41
CA GLU A 150 -21.89 11.45 -9.98
C GLU A 150 -20.71 11.93 -9.13
N LEU A 151 -19.47 11.63 -9.55
CA LEU A 151 -18.27 12.14 -8.89
C LEU A 151 -18.15 13.67 -9.04
N ASP A 152 -18.46 14.22 -10.21
CA ASP A 152 -18.49 15.66 -10.46
C ASP A 152 -19.53 16.37 -9.58
N ALA A 153 -20.68 15.72 -9.34
CA ALA A 153 -21.70 16.23 -8.43
C ALA A 153 -21.20 16.25 -6.97
N VAL A 154 -20.48 15.21 -6.54
CA VAL A 154 -19.85 15.17 -5.21
C VAL A 154 -18.79 16.26 -5.05
N ASP A 155 -17.93 16.46 -6.05
CA ASP A 155 -16.92 17.53 -6.04
C ASP A 155 -17.55 18.91 -5.90
N ARG A 156 -18.60 19.18 -6.69
CA ARG A 156 -19.32 20.45 -6.62
C ARG A 156 -19.92 20.66 -5.23
N LEU A 157 -20.58 19.62 -4.69
CA LEU A 157 -21.18 19.67 -3.37
C LEU A 157 -20.13 19.91 -2.27
N PHE A 158 -18.94 19.31 -2.41
CA PHE A 158 -17.84 19.48 -1.48
C PHE A 158 -17.33 20.92 -1.50
N LEU A 159 -17.07 21.46 -2.69
CA LEU A 159 -16.60 22.83 -2.86
C LEU A 159 -17.63 23.86 -2.35
N GLU A 160 -18.91 23.62 -2.57
CA GLU A 160 -19.99 24.52 -2.13
C GLU A 160 -20.21 24.50 -0.62
N ARG A 161 -20.04 23.35 0.05
CA ARG A 161 -20.46 23.18 1.45
C ARG A 161 -19.33 23.03 2.46
N LEU A 162 -18.19 22.48 2.03
CA LEU A 162 -17.10 22.11 2.93
C LEU A 162 -15.77 22.82 2.60
N ALA A 163 -15.61 23.45 1.44
CA ALA A 163 -14.45 24.29 1.15
C ALA A 163 -14.63 25.72 1.68
N ALA A 164 -14.94 25.85 2.97
CA ALA A 164 -15.12 27.12 3.67
C ALA A 164 -14.26 27.17 4.95
N ASP A 165 -13.93 28.39 5.41
CA ASP A 165 -13.03 28.59 6.56
C ASP A 165 -13.69 28.31 7.92
N ASP A 166 -15.02 28.25 8.00
CA ASP A 166 -15.83 28.13 9.23
C ASP A 166 -16.73 26.88 9.22
N VAL A 167 -16.23 25.78 8.67
CA VAL A 167 -16.98 24.51 8.60
C VAL A 167 -17.22 23.92 10.00
N THR A 168 -18.40 23.36 10.20
CA THR A 168 -18.82 22.68 11.43
C THR A 168 -19.12 21.19 11.19
N VAL A 169 -19.21 20.41 12.26
CA VAL A 169 -19.69 19.01 12.19
C VAL A 169 -21.10 18.92 11.59
N ALA A 170 -21.95 19.92 11.84
CA ALA A 170 -23.28 19.97 11.24
C ALA A 170 -23.23 20.14 9.71
N ASP A 171 -22.24 20.87 9.17
CA ASP A 171 -22.02 20.97 7.73
C ASP A 171 -21.58 19.64 7.13
N VAL A 172 -20.69 18.92 7.82
CA VAL A 172 -20.23 17.59 7.41
C VAL A 172 -21.41 16.61 7.35
N THR A 173 -22.29 16.62 8.35
CA THR A 173 -23.52 15.81 8.35
C THR A 173 -24.44 16.19 7.18
N ARG A 174 -24.72 17.49 6.99
CA ARG A 174 -25.56 17.98 5.88
C ARG A 174 -24.97 17.65 4.51
N PHE A 175 -23.65 17.63 4.37
CA PHE A 175 -22.96 17.18 3.17
C PHE A 175 -23.21 15.69 2.93
N GLY A 176 -23.01 14.84 3.96
CA GLY A 176 -23.26 13.40 3.89
C GLY A 176 -24.70 13.04 3.51
N ASP A 177 -25.68 13.77 4.03
CA ASP A 177 -27.11 13.58 3.73
C ASP A 177 -27.46 13.96 2.28
N ALA A 178 -26.69 14.87 1.67
CA ALA A 178 -26.91 15.34 0.30
C ALA A 178 -26.10 14.56 -0.75
N LEU A 179 -25.30 13.58 -0.34
CA LEU A 179 -24.57 12.74 -1.29
C LEU A 179 -25.53 11.93 -2.17
N PRO A 180 -25.12 11.63 -3.43
CA PRO A 180 -25.91 10.77 -4.31
C PRO A 180 -26.26 9.42 -3.69
N ARG A 181 -27.18 8.68 -4.31
CA ARG A 181 -27.49 7.30 -3.88
C ARG A 181 -26.49 6.27 -4.40
N ASP A 182 -25.76 6.60 -5.46
CA ASP A 182 -24.73 5.73 -6.03
C ASP A 182 -23.67 5.38 -4.98
N ARG A 183 -23.39 4.08 -4.81
CA ARG A 183 -22.52 3.59 -3.74
C ARG A 183 -21.08 4.09 -3.89
N ALA A 184 -20.58 4.15 -5.12
CA ALA A 184 -19.21 4.57 -5.41
C ALA A 184 -19.02 6.07 -5.12
N ALA A 185 -19.97 6.90 -5.56
CA ALA A 185 -20.00 8.32 -5.28
C ALA A 185 -20.19 8.62 -3.79
N ARG A 186 -21.01 7.83 -3.08
CA ARG A 186 -21.15 7.95 -1.62
C ARG A 186 -19.87 7.64 -0.89
N GLU A 187 -19.13 6.60 -1.28
CA GLU A 187 -17.87 6.26 -0.63
C GLU A 187 -16.83 7.37 -0.87
N TYR A 188 -16.77 7.90 -2.10
CA TYR A 188 -15.94 9.06 -2.40
C TYR A 188 -16.28 10.28 -1.52
N GLY A 189 -17.56 10.64 -1.47
CA GLY A 189 -18.03 11.74 -0.62
C GLY A 189 -17.75 11.49 0.86
N SER A 190 -17.98 10.28 1.34
CA SER A 190 -17.70 9.91 2.75
C SER A 190 -16.21 10.06 3.09
N ALA A 191 -15.32 9.73 2.15
CA ALA A 191 -13.89 9.93 2.33
C ALA A 191 -13.51 11.43 2.38
N LEU A 192 -14.15 12.28 1.58
CA LEU A 192 -13.98 13.74 1.68
C LEU A 192 -14.51 14.27 3.02
N ALA A 193 -15.65 13.77 3.50
CA ALA A 193 -16.19 14.13 4.80
C ALA A 193 -15.27 13.71 5.96
N ASP A 194 -14.68 12.52 5.89
CA ASP A 194 -13.69 12.03 6.86
C ASP A 194 -12.45 12.94 6.89
N TYR A 195 -11.98 13.41 5.74
CA TYR A 195 -10.90 14.39 5.69
C TYR A 195 -11.27 15.66 6.46
N VAL A 196 -12.41 16.28 6.16
CA VAL A 196 -12.83 17.52 6.81
C VAL A 196 -13.02 17.33 8.31
N LEU A 197 -13.59 16.19 8.73
CA LEU A 197 -13.70 15.86 10.14
C LEU A 197 -12.31 15.73 10.81
N GLY A 198 -11.33 15.15 10.12
CA GLY A 198 -9.93 15.14 10.56
C GLY A 198 -9.36 16.54 10.75
N THR A 199 -9.62 17.45 9.80
CA THR A 199 -9.24 18.86 9.88
C THR A 199 -9.88 19.55 11.08
N LEU A 200 -11.20 19.36 11.31
CA LEU A 200 -11.90 19.94 12.45
C LEU A 200 -11.41 19.40 13.81
N ILE A 201 -11.00 18.12 13.89
CA ILE A 201 -10.37 17.55 15.08
C ILE A 201 -9.01 18.20 15.35
N LYS A 202 -8.26 18.52 14.29
CA LYS A 202 -6.95 19.18 14.43
C LYS A 202 -7.09 20.66 14.82
N ASP A 203 -8.19 21.30 14.41
CA ASP A 203 -8.54 22.70 14.69
C ASP A 203 -9.32 22.91 16.01
N GLN A 204 -9.16 22.02 17.00
CA GLN A 204 -9.74 22.17 18.34
C GLN A 204 -9.52 23.59 18.89
N GLY A 205 -10.59 24.40 18.94
CA GLY A 205 -10.50 25.82 19.29
C GLY A 205 -11.58 26.71 18.68
N ARG A 206 -12.23 26.30 17.58
CA ARG A 206 -13.48 26.91 17.09
C ARG A 206 -14.70 26.18 17.64
N PRO A 207 -15.87 26.84 17.77
CA PRO A 207 -17.14 26.17 17.99
C PRO A 207 -17.55 25.38 16.74
N SER A 208 -16.82 24.31 16.42
CA SER A 208 -17.05 23.43 15.27
C SER A 208 -17.99 22.27 15.61
N GLY A 209 -18.26 22.02 16.89
CA GLY A 209 -19.06 20.90 17.37
C GLY A 209 -18.30 19.57 17.46
N VAL A 210 -16.97 19.56 17.27
CA VAL A 210 -16.16 18.35 17.45
C VAL A 210 -15.99 18.01 18.93
N THR A 211 -16.30 16.76 19.27
CA THR A 211 -16.11 16.19 20.62
C THR A 211 -15.05 15.08 20.66
N LEU A 212 -14.49 14.72 19.50
CA LEU A 212 -13.50 13.66 19.38
C LEU A 212 -12.13 14.11 19.91
N PRO A 213 -11.36 13.20 20.56
CA PRO A 213 -9.98 13.48 21.00
C PRO A 213 -9.07 13.87 19.84
N PHE A 214 -8.05 14.69 20.12
CA PHE A 214 -7.12 15.22 19.13
C PHE A 214 -6.47 14.08 18.32
N GLU A 215 -6.05 13.01 18.99
CA GLU A 215 -5.31 11.87 18.42
C GLU A 215 -6.07 11.14 17.30
N ARG A 216 -7.40 11.31 17.23
CA ARG A 216 -8.24 10.66 16.21
C ARG A 216 -8.15 11.34 14.83
N PHE A 217 -7.55 12.52 14.72
CA PHE A 217 -7.41 13.21 13.43
C PHE A 217 -6.70 12.32 12.39
N ALA A 218 -5.65 11.61 12.82
CA ALA A 218 -4.83 10.78 11.94
C ALA A 218 -5.58 9.55 11.43
N GLU A 219 -6.49 9.00 12.23
CA GLU A 219 -7.35 7.89 11.81
C GLU A 219 -8.32 8.33 10.71
N LYS A 220 -8.91 9.52 10.86
CA LYS A 220 -9.79 10.11 9.87
C LYS A 220 -9.08 10.43 8.55
N TYR A 221 -7.88 10.98 8.63
CA TYR A 221 -7.02 11.17 7.45
C TYR A 221 -6.65 9.85 6.77
N LYS A 222 -6.32 8.79 7.51
CA LYS A 222 -6.03 7.46 6.93
C LYS A 222 -7.26 6.84 6.29
N SER A 223 -8.44 6.98 6.91
CA SER A 223 -9.72 6.54 6.35
C SER A 223 -10.00 7.21 4.99
N ALA A 224 -9.84 8.53 4.93
CA ALA A 224 -9.97 9.30 3.70
C ALA A 224 -8.95 8.84 2.64
N LEU A 225 -7.67 8.72 3.01
CA LEU A 225 -6.60 8.35 2.09
C LEU A 225 -6.83 6.96 1.46
N ALA A 226 -7.39 6.00 2.19
CA ALA A 226 -7.69 4.66 1.70
C ALA A 226 -8.63 4.63 0.47
N VAL A 227 -9.36 5.72 0.22
CA VAL A 227 -10.24 5.88 -0.94
C VAL A 227 -9.66 6.90 -1.92
N LEU A 228 -9.24 8.07 -1.44
CA LEU A 228 -8.95 9.24 -2.29
C LEU A 228 -7.70 9.08 -3.16
N HIS A 229 -6.67 8.37 -2.68
CA HIS A 229 -5.39 8.28 -3.39
C HIS A 229 -5.45 7.49 -4.71
N GLU A 230 -6.50 6.68 -4.91
CA GLU A 230 -6.70 5.86 -6.12
C GLU A 230 -7.51 6.60 -7.19
N LEU A 231 -8.02 7.79 -6.89
CA LEU A 231 -8.92 8.54 -7.76
C LEU A 231 -8.15 9.63 -8.52
N ASP A 232 -8.27 9.61 -9.84
CA ASP A 232 -7.70 10.63 -10.72
C ASP A 232 -8.65 11.82 -10.84
N ARG A 233 -8.71 12.63 -9.77
CA ARG A 233 -9.57 13.82 -9.67
C ARG A 233 -8.84 14.96 -8.97
N SER A 234 -9.10 16.20 -9.36
CA SER A 234 -8.45 17.39 -8.83
C SER A 234 -8.68 17.59 -7.31
N VAL A 235 -9.93 17.45 -6.86
CA VAL A 235 -10.28 17.56 -5.42
C VAL A 235 -9.63 16.42 -4.65
N ALA A 236 -9.73 15.17 -5.14
CA ALA A 236 -9.11 14.01 -4.50
C ALA A 236 -7.58 14.14 -4.39
N ALA A 237 -6.91 14.61 -5.46
CA ALA A 237 -5.47 14.85 -5.49
C ALA A 237 -5.06 15.93 -4.48
N THR A 238 -5.82 17.03 -4.39
CA THR A 238 -5.56 18.12 -3.45
C THR A 238 -5.74 17.66 -2.00
N VAL A 239 -6.85 16.98 -1.69
CA VAL A 239 -7.10 16.42 -0.36
C VAL A 239 -6.04 15.38 0.01
N THR A 240 -5.67 14.51 -0.92
CA THR A 240 -4.58 13.53 -0.74
C THR A 240 -3.26 14.22 -0.41
N ALA A 241 -2.93 15.32 -1.09
CA ALA A 241 -1.76 16.13 -0.80
C ALA A 241 -1.81 16.74 0.61
N CYS A 242 -2.93 17.34 0.99
CA CYS A 242 -3.14 17.88 2.33
C CYS A 242 -2.98 16.80 3.41
N ILE A 243 -3.56 15.61 3.22
CA ILE A 243 -3.46 14.48 4.14
C ILE A 243 -2.00 14.01 4.27
N ARG A 244 -1.34 13.72 3.14
CA ARG A 244 0.05 13.23 3.14
C ARG A 244 0.99 14.25 3.76
N PHE A 245 0.78 15.53 3.47
CA PHE A 245 1.52 16.63 4.10
C PHE A 245 1.30 16.62 5.61
N ASN A 246 0.04 16.60 6.07
CA ASN A 246 -0.32 16.56 7.48
C ASN A 246 0.33 15.38 8.22
N LEU A 247 0.33 14.20 7.62
CA LEU A 247 0.86 12.95 8.20
C LEU A 247 2.38 12.76 8.02
N ASN A 248 3.09 13.74 7.45
CA ASN A 248 4.51 13.63 7.09
C ASN A 248 4.85 12.44 6.16
N GLN A 249 3.93 12.05 5.28
CA GLN A 249 4.10 10.95 4.32
C GLN A 249 4.77 11.42 3.03
N PHE A 250 6.05 11.79 3.13
CA PHE A 250 6.82 12.36 2.03
C PHE A 250 7.53 11.32 1.15
N GLU A 251 7.50 10.05 1.55
CA GLU A 251 8.02 8.94 0.76
C GLU A 251 7.07 8.58 -0.39
N GLY A 252 7.61 8.13 -1.52
CA GLY A 252 6.85 7.73 -2.71
C GLY A 252 6.76 8.80 -3.81
N ASP A 253 5.80 8.61 -4.71
CA ASP A 253 5.62 9.45 -5.90
C ASP A 253 5.31 10.91 -5.53
N ALA A 254 5.81 11.82 -6.38
CA ALA A 254 5.57 13.25 -6.25
C ALA A 254 4.06 13.52 -6.25
N VAL A 255 3.56 14.10 -5.16
CA VAL A 255 2.17 14.57 -5.12
C VAL A 255 2.09 15.86 -5.92
N ARG A 256 1.17 15.89 -6.89
CA ARG A 256 0.78 17.11 -7.60
C ARG A 256 -0.64 17.43 -7.21
N SER A 257 -0.80 18.48 -6.43
CA SER A 257 -2.10 19.11 -6.20
C SER A 257 -2.28 20.26 -7.20
N ASN A 258 -3.44 20.91 -7.17
CA ASN A 258 -3.63 22.18 -7.89
C ASN A 258 -3.27 23.39 -7.00
N VAL A 259 -2.45 23.18 -5.97
CA VAL A 259 -2.10 24.18 -4.96
C VAL A 259 -0.57 24.37 -4.96
N PRO A 260 -0.04 25.38 -5.68
CA PRO A 260 1.40 25.52 -5.90
C PRO A 260 2.24 25.59 -4.62
N VAL A 261 1.75 26.31 -3.59
CA VAL A 261 2.46 26.44 -2.30
C VAL A 261 2.56 25.10 -1.56
N LEU A 262 1.50 24.28 -1.61
CA LEU A 262 1.48 22.98 -0.98
C LEU A 262 2.43 22.02 -1.70
N ASP A 263 2.38 21.98 -3.03
CA ASP A 263 3.26 21.14 -3.85
C ASP A 263 4.73 21.49 -3.64
N ALA A 264 5.02 22.78 -3.59
CA ALA A 264 6.33 23.31 -3.29
C ALA A 264 6.86 22.90 -1.90
N ALA A 265 6.05 23.13 -0.85
CA ALA A 265 6.40 22.76 0.51
C ALA A 265 6.57 21.24 0.65
N PHE A 266 5.70 20.46 0.01
CA PHE A 266 5.76 19.01 -0.02
C PHE A 266 7.03 18.52 -0.70
N ALA A 267 7.34 19.03 -1.90
CA ALA A 267 8.55 18.68 -2.64
C ALA A 267 9.80 19.02 -1.83
N ALA A 268 9.78 20.15 -1.12
CA ALA A 268 10.87 20.57 -0.26
C ALA A 268 11.14 19.58 0.87
N LEU A 269 10.11 19.27 1.66
CA LEU A 269 10.24 18.31 2.76
C LEU A 269 10.56 16.90 2.24
N ALA A 270 10.02 16.50 1.10
CA ALA A 270 10.30 15.20 0.48
C ALA A 270 11.75 15.06 0.02
N ALA A 271 12.39 16.13 -0.45
CA ALA A 271 13.81 16.13 -0.74
C ALA A 271 14.64 15.86 0.53
N LEU A 272 14.29 16.49 1.66
CA LEU A 272 14.95 16.27 2.95
C LEU A 272 14.73 14.85 3.47
N ALA A 273 13.49 14.35 3.42
CA ALA A 273 13.15 13.00 3.87
C ALA A 273 13.92 11.92 3.08
N ARG A 274 14.17 12.17 1.79
CA ARG A 274 14.98 11.29 0.92
C ARG A 274 16.49 11.56 1.00
N ASP A 275 16.94 12.39 1.93
CA ASP A 275 18.34 12.77 2.11
C ASP A 275 19.01 13.29 0.83
N GLN A 276 18.28 14.08 0.02
CA GLN A 276 18.81 14.65 -1.21
C GLN A 276 19.69 15.89 -0.91
N ALA A 277 20.77 16.07 -1.67
CA ALA A 277 21.76 17.13 -1.43
C ALA A 277 21.29 18.53 -1.87
N ALA A 278 20.41 18.59 -2.87
CA ALA A 278 19.86 19.85 -3.35
C ALA A 278 18.71 20.30 -2.44
N LEU A 279 19.00 21.27 -1.58
CA LEU A 279 17.94 22.00 -0.87
C LEU A 279 17.14 22.79 -1.92
N PRO A 280 15.80 22.76 -1.89
CA PRO A 280 15.01 23.47 -2.88
C PRO A 280 15.33 24.95 -2.85
N THR A 281 15.71 25.50 -4.00
CA THR A 281 15.61 26.94 -4.25
C THR A 281 14.14 27.27 -4.39
N ARG A 282 13.71 28.29 -3.64
CA ARG A 282 12.37 28.88 -3.62
C ARG A 282 11.58 28.63 -4.91
N PRO A 283 10.42 27.96 -4.87
CA PRO A 283 9.48 28.03 -5.98
C PRO A 283 8.93 29.45 -6.05
N HIS A 284 9.00 30.05 -7.24
CA HIS A 284 8.32 31.31 -7.51
C HIS A 284 6.81 31.02 -7.44
N CYS A 285 6.19 31.35 -6.31
CA CYS A 285 4.74 31.34 -6.16
C CYS A 285 4.25 32.76 -6.51
N PRO A 286 3.78 33.02 -7.75
CA PRO A 286 3.11 34.27 -8.06
C PRO A 286 1.87 34.35 -7.15
N GLY A 287 1.75 35.47 -6.43
CA GLY A 287 0.84 35.63 -5.30
C GLY A 287 -0.57 35.12 -5.54
N GLY A 288 -1.09 34.40 -4.55
CA GLY A 288 -2.45 33.87 -4.57
C GLY A 288 -2.69 32.92 -3.42
N ARG A 289 -2.59 33.42 -2.18
CA ARG A 289 -2.98 32.65 -1.00
C ARG A 289 -4.50 32.47 -1.01
N ARG A 290 -4.91 31.23 -1.24
CA ARG A 290 -6.07 30.52 -0.68
C ARG A 290 -6.01 29.12 -1.29
N ILE A 291 -5.99 28.09 -0.45
CA ILE A 291 -6.37 26.75 -0.88
C ILE A 291 -7.88 26.81 -1.12
N ALA A 292 -8.30 27.50 -2.19
CA ALA A 292 -9.69 27.84 -2.45
C ALA A 292 -10.56 26.61 -2.67
N SER A 293 -9.92 25.45 -2.86
CA SER A 293 -10.55 24.17 -3.15
C SER A 293 -10.61 23.20 -1.97
N CYS A 294 -10.02 23.49 -0.81
CA CYS A 294 -9.93 22.51 0.28
C CYS A 294 -9.76 23.18 1.66
N PRO A 295 -10.58 22.81 2.67
CA PRO A 295 -10.36 23.30 4.02
C PRO A 295 -9.03 22.74 4.56
N ILE A 296 -8.23 23.60 5.17
CA ILE A 296 -7.02 23.20 5.89
C ILE A 296 -7.08 23.70 7.32
N ASP A 297 -6.44 22.95 8.22
CA ASP A 297 -6.34 23.36 9.61
C ASP A 297 -5.38 24.54 9.76
N ARG A 298 -5.58 25.33 10.83
CA ARG A 298 -4.80 26.53 11.13
C ARG A 298 -3.31 26.27 11.23
N LEU A 299 -2.91 25.11 11.76
CA LEU A 299 -1.49 24.77 11.90
C LEU A 299 -0.86 24.46 10.53
N THR A 300 -1.60 23.77 9.65
CA THR A 300 -1.16 23.57 8.27
C THR A 300 -1.03 24.90 7.54
N ASP A 301 -1.98 25.82 7.70
CA ASP A 301 -1.89 27.17 7.12
C ASP A 301 -0.67 27.94 7.68
N GLU A 302 -0.44 27.88 8.99
CA GLU A 302 0.75 28.46 9.65
C GLU A 302 2.07 27.88 9.11
N VAL A 303 2.14 26.57 8.86
CA VAL A 303 3.32 25.90 8.28
C VAL A 303 3.56 26.33 6.84
N LEU A 304 2.51 26.43 6.02
CA LEU A 304 2.63 26.88 4.63
C LEU A 304 3.01 28.36 4.55
N ASP A 305 2.44 29.19 5.41
CA ASP A 305 2.84 30.59 5.58
C ASP A 305 4.31 30.74 5.97
N ALA A 306 4.75 29.94 6.94
CA ALA A 306 6.14 29.93 7.35
C ALA A 306 7.02 29.56 6.15
N PHE A 307 6.65 28.55 5.37
CA PHE A 307 7.39 28.16 4.17
C PHE A 307 7.46 29.29 3.13
N GLU A 308 6.36 29.97 2.83
CA GLU A 308 6.35 31.10 1.88
C GLU A 308 7.15 32.31 2.39
N ALA A 309 7.03 32.61 3.68
CA ALA A 309 7.71 33.72 4.33
C ALA A 309 9.23 33.48 4.45
N LEU A 310 9.65 32.22 4.44
CA LEU A 310 11.05 31.81 4.45
C LEU A 310 11.59 31.76 3.01
N GLY A 311 12.13 32.89 2.55
CA GLY A 311 13.02 32.91 1.39
C GLY A 311 14.48 32.65 1.78
N THR A 312 15.37 32.58 0.79
CA THR A 312 16.84 32.48 0.98
C THR A 312 17.41 33.61 1.86
N HIS A 313 16.69 34.72 1.99
CA HIS A 313 17.07 35.88 2.82
C HIS A 313 16.12 36.14 3.99
N ALA A 314 15.40 35.13 4.47
CA ALA A 314 14.56 35.29 5.64
C ALA A 314 15.39 35.85 6.82
N PRO A 315 14.90 36.87 7.56
CA PRO A 315 15.58 37.36 8.74
C PRO A 315 15.76 36.25 9.78
N ARG A 316 16.88 36.29 10.53
CA ARG A 316 17.18 35.31 11.59
C ARG A 316 16.04 35.15 12.59
N HIS A 317 15.37 36.25 12.97
CA HIS A 317 14.25 36.21 13.93
C HIS A 317 13.06 35.37 13.43
N ARG A 318 12.79 35.32 12.12
CA ARG A 318 11.70 34.49 11.58
C ARG A 318 12.04 33.00 11.69
N ARG A 319 13.27 32.62 11.34
CA ARG A 319 13.75 31.23 11.50
C ARG A 319 13.75 30.81 12.98
N GLN A 320 14.19 31.69 13.86
CA GLN A 320 14.22 31.50 15.31
C GLN A 320 12.80 31.31 15.87
N ALA A 321 11.83 32.13 15.46
CA ALA A 321 10.45 32.02 15.88
C ALA A 321 9.83 30.64 15.55
N LEU A 322 10.24 30.00 14.45
CA LEU A 322 9.76 28.64 14.12
C LEU A 322 10.29 27.58 15.08
N ILE A 323 11.52 27.72 15.57
CA ILE A 323 12.08 26.82 16.59
C ILE A 323 11.35 27.03 17.91
N GLU A 324 11.15 28.29 18.33
CA GLU A 324 10.40 28.62 19.55
C GLU A 324 8.97 28.09 19.48
N ARG A 325 8.33 28.21 18.31
CA ARG A 325 7.00 27.66 18.06
C ARG A 325 7.01 26.13 18.14
N ALA A 326 8.03 25.46 17.60
CA ALA A 326 8.21 24.02 17.71
C ALA A 326 8.50 23.52 19.14
N GLU A 327 9.08 24.37 20.00
CA GLU A 327 9.37 24.09 21.40
C GLU A 327 8.17 24.34 22.33
N SER A 328 7.11 25.03 21.86
CA SER A 328 6.00 25.44 22.71
C SER A 328 5.19 24.27 23.29
N GLY A 329 5.37 23.04 22.77
CA GLY A 329 4.64 21.84 23.20
C GLY A 329 3.17 21.80 22.77
N LEU A 330 2.73 22.75 21.93
CA LEU A 330 1.32 22.88 21.49
C LEU A 330 1.06 22.34 20.08
N LEU A 331 2.06 21.69 19.47
CA LEU A 331 1.99 21.19 18.10
C LEU A 331 1.92 19.66 18.08
N SER A 332 1.30 19.13 17.04
CA SER A 332 1.48 17.72 16.69
C SER A 332 2.96 17.43 16.44
N SER A 333 3.39 16.18 16.65
CA SER A 333 4.76 15.78 16.31
C SER A 333 5.05 16.02 14.82
N GLN A 334 4.04 15.84 13.96
CA GLN A 334 4.17 16.05 12.52
C GLN A 334 4.46 17.51 12.19
N ASP A 335 3.69 18.45 12.72
CA ASP A 335 3.84 19.89 12.40
C ASP A 335 5.10 20.47 13.03
N ARG A 336 5.44 20.04 14.26
CA ARG A 336 6.71 20.35 14.92
C ARG A 336 7.89 20.01 14.00
N SER A 337 7.91 18.81 13.42
CA SER A 337 9.01 18.37 12.56
C SER A 337 9.09 19.19 11.26
N LYS A 338 7.97 19.61 10.67
CA LYS A 338 7.96 20.49 9.49
C LYS A 338 8.57 21.86 9.79
N LEU A 339 8.16 22.50 10.89
CA LEU A 339 8.68 23.81 11.28
C LEU A 339 10.19 23.76 11.55
N LEU A 340 10.65 22.72 12.26
CA LEU A 340 12.07 22.49 12.50
C LEU A 340 12.83 22.24 11.20
N ALA A 341 12.28 21.45 10.27
CA ALA A 341 12.92 21.16 8.99
C ALA A 341 13.11 22.43 8.16
N PHE A 342 12.07 23.28 8.06
CA PHE A 342 12.19 24.57 7.40
C PHE A 342 13.20 25.48 8.08
N SER A 343 13.14 25.63 9.41
CA SER A 343 14.10 26.46 10.13
C SER A 343 15.54 25.98 9.92
N ALA A 344 15.79 24.66 9.96
CA ALA A 344 17.09 24.07 9.73
C ALA A 344 17.60 24.35 8.30
N VAL A 345 16.80 24.04 7.28
CA VAL A 345 17.18 24.23 5.87
C VAL A 345 17.53 25.68 5.58
N PHE A 346 16.68 26.62 5.97
CA PHE A 346 16.92 28.03 5.68
C PHE A 346 18.04 28.63 6.55
N SER A 347 18.35 28.04 7.70
CA SER A 347 19.52 28.43 8.51
C SER A 347 20.82 27.92 7.92
N VAL A 348 20.84 26.68 7.39
CA VAL A 348 21.99 26.14 6.64
C VAL A 348 22.27 27.00 5.40
N GLN A 349 21.23 27.30 4.60
CA GLN A 349 21.39 28.16 3.40
C GLN A 349 21.88 29.57 3.74
N ALA A 350 21.51 30.11 4.90
CA ALA A 350 21.93 31.43 5.36
C ALA A 350 23.31 31.44 6.07
N GLY A 351 23.94 30.28 6.25
CA GLY A 351 25.21 30.15 6.99
C GLY A 351 25.11 30.38 8.50
N ASP A 352 23.91 30.31 9.09
CA ASP A 352 23.68 30.49 10.52
C ASP A 352 23.88 29.15 11.26
N ALA A 353 25.14 28.85 11.60
CA ALA A 353 25.55 27.57 12.19
C ALA A 353 24.92 27.29 13.56
N ASP A 354 24.64 28.31 14.36
CA ASP A 354 24.05 28.13 15.69
C ASP A 354 22.57 27.77 15.59
N LEU A 355 21.84 28.48 14.73
CA LEU A 355 20.42 28.22 14.54
C LEU A 355 20.17 26.89 13.82
N SER A 356 21.00 26.57 12.83
CA SER A 356 20.95 25.29 12.14
C SER A 356 21.24 24.13 13.10
N ARG A 357 22.32 24.19 13.90
CA ARG A 357 22.63 23.14 14.89
C ARG A 357 21.49 22.90 15.86
N ARG A 358 20.86 23.96 16.38
CA ARG A 358 19.72 23.82 17.30
C ARG A 358 18.57 23.05 16.66
N ALA A 359 18.12 23.47 15.48
CA ALA A 359 17.02 22.82 14.78
C ALA A 359 17.36 21.37 14.37
N LEU A 360 18.58 21.14 13.85
CA LEU A 360 19.04 19.82 13.41
C LEU A 360 19.13 18.82 14.57
N ARG A 361 19.64 19.23 15.75
CA ARG A 361 19.68 18.37 16.94
C ARG A 361 18.28 17.93 17.37
N MET A 362 17.28 18.80 17.25
CA MET A 362 15.89 18.48 17.56
C MET A 362 15.25 17.51 16.54
N LEU A 363 15.79 17.47 15.32
CA LEU A 363 15.38 16.55 14.24
C LEU A 363 16.19 15.25 14.19
N ALA A 364 17.30 15.14 14.92
CA ALA A 364 18.22 14.00 14.81
C ALA A 364 17.56 12.64 15.13
N ASN A 365 16.47 12.66 15.90
CA ASN A 365 15.67 11.47 16.26
C ASN A 365 14.25 11.49 15.62
N ASP A 366 14.02 12.37 14.65
CA ASP A 366 12.72 12.46 13.95
C ASP A 366 12.53 11.31 12.96
N GLY A 367 11.31 10.76 12.88
CA GLY A 367 11.03 9.62 12.01
C GLY A 367 11.15 9.92 10.50
N SER A 368 10.98 11.18 10.08
CA SER A 368 10.99 11.57 8.67
C SER A 368 12.31 12.21 8.24
N PHE A 369 12.95 12.98 9.12
CA PHE A 369 14.09 13.84 8.74
C PHE A 369 15.43 13.49 9.42
N ALA A 370 15.46 12.49 10.32
CA ALA A 370 16.68 12.15 11.07
C ALA A 370 17.90 11.87 10.18
N ARG A 371 17.73 11.18 9.05
CA ARG A 371 18.85 10.82 8.17
C ARG A 371 19.57 12.08 7.66
N TRP A 372 18.79 13.01 7.10
CA TRP A 372 19.29 14.29 6.62
C TRP A 372 19.86 15.15 7.76
N ALA A 373 19.15 15.23 8.89
CA ALA A 373 19.59 16.02 10.02
C ALA A 373 20.95 15.56 10.57
N ASN A 374 21.14 14.25 10.73
CA ASN A 374 22.40 13.67 11.19
C ASN A 374 23.54 13.85 10.17
N ARG A 375 23.25 13.82 8.86
CA ARG A 375 24.26 14.13 7.83
C ARG A 375 24.75 15.57 7.95
N GLN A 376 23.83 16.52 8.03
CA GLN A 376 24.16 17.94 8.16
C GLN A 376 24.88 18.27 9.47
N LEU A 377 24.52 17.61 10.59
CA LEU A 377 25.26 17.78 11.84
C LEU A 377 26.73 17.36 11.72
N ARG A 378 27.02 16.25 11.03
CA ARG A 378 28.42 15.80 10.79
C ARG A 378 29.21 16.78 9.92
N GLU A 379 28.55 17.48 9.01
CA GLU A 379 29.21 18.52 8.18
C GLU A 379 29.50 19.80 8.98
N LEU A 380 28.69 20.10 10.00
CA LEU A 380 28.81 21.29 10.85
C LEU A 380 29.67 21.08 12.11
N GLU A 381 29.88 19.83 12.52
CA GLU A 381 30.70 19.39 13.65
C GLU A 381 31.84 18.47 13.14
N PRO A 382 32.81 18.99 12.36
CA PRO A 382 33.91 18.20 11.80
C PRO A 382 34.87 17.65 12.86
#